data_AF-W4JRF1-F1
#
_entry.id   AF-W4JRF1-F1
#
_cell.length_a   1.000
_cell.length_b   1.000
_cell.length_c   1.000
_cell.angle_alpha   90.00
_cell.angle_beta   90.00
_cell.angle_gamma   90.00
#
_symmetry.space_group_name_H-M   'P 1'
#
loop_
_entity.id
_entity.type
_entity.pdbx_description
1 polymer ?
#
loop_
_entity_poly.entity_id
_entity_poly.type
_entity_poly.pdbx_seq_one_letter_code
_entity_poly.pdbx_strand_id
1 'polypeptide(L)'
;MPPASMTPAPLAANSPPSAALRSLSTSLAPETVLGMLEKYLYPVLDTLYSDELSRITNTLSIAHRDRTNAQQRINKIGYEEHKHDGYEEQSEMMSEIAGEILGWLPDLWQIAVEDGLELSLIQKYIDTVDFVYLLETSSPMRILLSLSKPLMGEVEHSADDNEYNDGHWTQAMKDAGFQLHAEYREARIASFKRKPSSLLYNALVAQSPDLQPALLEVTRKHVFSRETPVSRSYADAADIFQKTSETGDLVRLLDVLPRHRIDTAVSTTKSKIVGYLSKQPSEEFRQRALNIIESELREAKGGVVYECERAFPGYEDAFGCLEVGWNRRDKHLSTFVEQACWGLDGEQSNDHDDAMISIDEDDSDYEEEKEG
;
A
#
# COMPACT_ATOMS: atom_id res chain seq x y z
N MET A 1 20.47 48.51 -14.86
CA MET A 1 19.39 47.72 -15.50
C MET A 1 18.70 46.93 -14.40
N PRO A 2 17.38 47.07 -14.20
CA PRO A 2 16.67 46.24 -13.24
C PRO A 2 16.66 44.78 -13.73
N PRO A 3 16.73 43.78 -12.82
CA PRO A 3 16.65 42.39 -13.21
C PRO A 3 15.28 42.12 -13.83
N ALA A 4 15.28 41.42 -14.97
CA ALA A 4 14.08 41.04 -15.68
C ALA A 4 13.18 40.21 -14.74
N SER A 5 11.96 40.71 -14.51
CA SER A 5 10.91 40.02 -13.78
C SER A 5 10.60 38.69 -14.49
N MET A 6 11.12 37.58 -13.98
CA MET A 6 10.75 36.25 -14.44
C MET A 6 9.37 35.92 -13.88
N THR A 7 8.35 36.04 -14.71
CA THR A 7 7.00 35.60 -14.38
C THR A 7 6.98 34.07 -14.39
N PRO A 8 6.68 33.39 -13.27
CA PRO A 8 6.65 31.93 -13.22
C PRO A 8 5.55 31.38 -14.14
N ALA A 9 5.85 30.25 -14.80
CA ALA A 9 4.90 29.57 -15.67
C ALA A 9 3.65 29.15 -14.88
N PRO A 10 2.44 29.27 -15.47
CA PRO A 10 1.21 28.90 -14.79
C PRO A 10 1.20 27.40 -14.49
N LEU A 11 1.08 27.06 -13.20
CA LEU A 11 0.90 25.67 -12.75
C LEU A 11 -0.44 25.14 -13.26
N ALA A 12 -0.44 23.91 -13.77
CA ALA A 12 -1.66 23.24 -14.17
C ALA A 12 -2.59 23.06 -12.95
N ALA A 13 -3.84 23.52 -13.08
CA ALA A 13 -4.81 23.67 -11.98
C ALA A 13 -5.16 22.36 -11.23
N ASN A 14 -4.76 21.19 -11.76
CA ASN A 14 -5.06 19.88 -11.19
C ASN A 14 -3.81 19.13 -10.69
N SER A 15 -2.69 19.82 -10.50
CA SER A 15 -1.47 19.18 -10.00
C SER A 15 -1.61 18.86 -8.52
N PRO A 16 -1.19 17.68 -8.04
CA PRO A 16 -1.21 17.38 -6.61
C PRO A 16 -0.33 18.39 -5.84
N PRO A 17 -0.68 18.75 -4.59
CA PRO A 17 0.04 19.78 -3.82
C PRO A 17 1.55 19.54 -3.72
N SER A 18 1.97 18.28 -3.66
CA SER A 18 3.38 17.88 -3.65
C SER A 18 4.13 18.24 -4.94
N ALA A 19 3.48 18.14 -6.11
CA ALA A 19 4.07 18.52 -7.40
C ALA A 19 4.22 20.04 -7.51
N ALA A 20 3.25 20.80 -7.02
CA ALA A 20 3.33 22.27 -6.96
C ALA A 20 4.46 22.73 -6.03
N LEU A 21 4.57 22.15 -4.83
CA LEU A 21 5.65 22.46 -3.89
C LEU A 21 7.03 22.10 -4.46
N ARG A 22 7.16 20.96 -5.13
CA ARG A 22 8.41 20.55 -5.78
C ARG A 22 8.78 21.51 -6.92
N SER A 23 7.81 21.92 -7.74
CA SER A 23 8.04 22.89 -8.80
C SER A 23 8.48 24.25 -8.25
N LEU A 24 7.86 24.71 -7.15
CA LEU A 24 8.26 25.92 -6.44
C LEU A 24 9.68 25.80 -5.85
N SER A 25 10.01 24.68 -5.22
CA SER A 25 11.34 24.48 -4.63
C SER A 25 12.45 24.44 -5.67
N THR A 26 12.16 23.99 -6.90
CA THR A 26 13.14 23.98 -8.00
C THR A 26 13.24 25.30 -8.77
N SER A 27 12.20 26.15 -8.73
CA SER A 27 12.13 27.38 -9.53
C SER A 27 12.49 28.64 -8.74
N LEU A 28 12.51 28.57 -7.42
CA LEU A 28 12.79 29.70 -6.54
C LEU A 28 14.07 29.47 -5.73
N ALA A 29 14.73 30.58 -5.37
CA ALA A 29 15.85 30.52 -4.43
C ALA A 29 15.37 29.96 -3.07
N PRO A 30 16.20 29.16 -2.37
CA PRO A 30 15.82 28.54 -1.09
C PRO A 30 15.25 29.51 -0.05
N GLU A 31 15.80 30.73 0.01
CA GLU A 31 15.40 31.78 0.92
C GLU A 31 13.99 32.30 0.63
N THR A 32 13.62 32.38 -0.66
CA THR A 32 12.29 32.76 -1.09
C THR A 32 11.27 31.68 -0.75
N VAL A 33 11.64 30.40 -0.90
CA VAL A 33 10.79 29.27 -0.52
C VAL A 33 10.57 29.25 0.98
N LEU A 34 11.62 29.44 1.78
CA LEU A 34 11.53 29.54 3.24
C LEU A 34 10.62 30.70 3.67
N GLY A 35 10.79 31.90 3.08
CA GLY A 35 9.91 33.03 3.36
C GLY A 35 8.45 32.78 2.99
N MET A 36 8.17 31.99 1.94
CA MET A 36 6.80 31.58 1.61
C MET A 36 6.23 30.56 2.60
N LEU A 37 7.02 29.59 3.05
CA LEU A 37 6.61 28.62 4.06
C LEU A 37 6.32 29.31 5.40
N GLU A 38 7.21 30.21 5.83
CA GLU A 38 7.01 31.03 7.03
C GLU A 38 5.74 31.88 6.94
N LYS A 39 5.49 32.49 5.78
CA LYS A 39 4.36 33.40 5.61
C LYS A 39 3.01 32.69 5.52
N TYR A 40 2.94 31.52 4.88
CA TYR A 40 1.66 30.90 4.54
C TYR A 40 1.43 29.54 5.21
N LEU A 41 2.49 28.75 5.42
CA LEU A 41 2.35 27.42 6.00
C LEU A 41 2.41 27.45 7.53
N TYR A 42 3.32 28.23 8.12
CA TYR A 42 3.50 28.25 9.58
C TYR A 42 2.25 28.73 10.33
N PRO A 43 1.54 29.79 9.90
CA PRO A 43 0.31 30.19 10.56
C PRO A 43 -0.77 29.10 10.54
N VAL A 44 -0.81 28.27 9.48
CA VAL A 44 -1.76 27.15 9.40
C VAL A 44 -1.35 26.04 10.37
N LEU A 45 -0.06 25.72 10.44
CA LEU A 45 0.46 24.75 11.40
C LEU A 45 0.23 25.19 12.86
N ASP A 46 0.34 26.49 13.14
CA ASP A 46 0.09 27.07 14.47
C ASP A 46 -1.39 27.02 14.88
N THR A 47 -2.30 26.87 13.92
CA THR A 47 -3.76 26.72 14.19
C THR A 47 -4.19 25.28 14.44
N LEU A 48 -3.31 24.30 14.26
CA LEU A 48 -3.64 22.89 14.47
C LEU A 48 -3.75 22.56 15.96
N TYR A 49 -4.58 21.56 16.29
CA TYR A 49 -4.69 21.07 17.65
C TYR A 49 -3.39 20.39 18.11
N SER A 50 -3.15 20.36 19.43
CA SER A 50 -1.89 19.86 20.01
C SER A 50 -1.60 18.39 19.65
N ASP A 51 -2.63 17.57 19.44
CA ASP A 51 -2.52 16.17 19.05
C ASP A 51 -2.14 16.01 17.57
N GLU A 52 -2.75 16.80 16.68
CA GLU A 52 -2.40 16.86 15.25
C GLU A 52 -0.97 17.37 15.05
N LEU A 53 -0.60 18.44 15.77
CA LEU A 53 0.75 18.99 15.74
C LEU A 53 1.80 17.98 16.24
N SER A 54 1.48 17.22 17.29
CA SER A 54 2.33 16.13 17.81
C SER A 54 2.52 15.02 16.78
N ARG A 55 1.44 14.59 16.09
CA ARG A 55 1.51 13.58 15.01
C ARG A 55 2.37 14.04 13.85
N ILE A 56 2.21 15.30 13.41
CA ILE A 56 3.01 15.88 12.33
C ILE A 56 4.48 15.95 12.74
N THR A 57 4.75 16.45 13.94
CA THR A 57 6.12 16.59 14.48
C THR A 57 6.82 15.24 14.59
N ASN A 58 6.13 14.22 15.11
CA ASN A 58 6.67 12.87 15.19
C ASN A 58 6.95 12.29 13.79
N THR A 59 6.04 12.46 12.85
CA THR A 59 6.20 12.00 11.46
C THR A 59 7.41 12.68 10.78
N LEU A 60 7.55 13.99 10.94
CA LEU A 60 8.71 14.74 10.42
C LEU A 60 10.01 14.34 11.09
N SER A 61 9.99 14.06 12.40
CA SER A 61 11.18 13.60 13.14
C SER A 61 11.64 12.22 12.68
N ILE A 62 10.71 11.29 12.45
CA ILE A 62 10.99 9.98 11.86
C ILE A 62 11.59 10.15 10.47
N ALA A 63 10.94 10.92 9.59
CA ALA A 63 11.43 11.16 8.23
C ALA A 63 12.83 11.83 8.20
N HIS A 64 13.09 12.77 9.12
CA HIS A 64 14.40 13.42 9.25
C HIS A 64 15.49 12.45 9.72
N ARG A 65 15.18 11.59 10.69
CA ARG A 65 16.09 10.53 11.14
C ARG A 65 16.39 9.56 10.01
N ASP A 66 15.38 9.13 9.27
CA ASP A 66 15.54 8.18 8.17
C ASP A 66 16.37 8.80 7.03
N ARG A 67 16.14 10.08 6.70
CA ARG A 67 16.99 10.84 5.76
C ARG A 67 18.44 10.93 6.24
N THR A 68 18.67 11.19 7.52
CA THR A 68 20.02 11.30 8.10
C THR A 68 20.75 9.96 8.04
N ASN A 69 20.06 8.87 8.38
CA ASN A 69 20.59 7.51 8.27
C ASN A 69 20.92 7.15 6.82
N ALA A 70 20.04 7.47 5.87
CA ALA A 70 20.29 7.27 4.45
C ALA A 70 21.52 8.07 3.99
N GLN A 71 21.64 9.35 4.37
CA GLN A 71 22.81 10.16 4.02
C GLN A 71 24.11 9.61 4.64
N GLN A 72 24.07 9.10 5.87
CA GLN A 72 25.24 8.45 6.48
C GLN A 72 25.66 7.19 5.71
N ARG A 73 24.70 6.37 5.28
CA ARG A 73 24.97 5.21 4.41
C ARG A 73 25.54 5.65 3.06
N ILE A 74 25.01 6.70 2.44
CA ILE A 74 25.56 7.28 1.19
C ILE A 74 26.99 7.80 1.38
N ASN A 75 27.27 8.49 2.49
CA ASN A 75 28.61 9.00 2.75
C ASN A 75 29.62 7.87 3.03
N LYS A 76 29.18 6.77 3.65
CA LYS A 76 29.98 5.56 3.87
C LYS A 76 30.38 4.87 2.56
N ILE A 77 29.61 5.09 1.49
CA ILE A 77 29.85 4.55 0.15
C ILE A 77 31.01 5.29 -0.58
N GLY A 78 31.49 6.45 -0.10
CA GLY A 78 32.77 7.03 -0.56
C GLY A 78 32.85 7.45 -2.04
N TYR A 79 31.72 7.59 -2.73
CA TYR A 79 31.63 7.74 -4.20
C TYR A 79 32.56 8.79 -4.86
N GLU A 80 32.76 9.95 -4.22
CA GLU A 80 33.56 11.06 -4.80
C GLU A 80 35.08 10.79 -4.75
N GLU A 81 35.54 9.88 -3.90
CA GLU A 81 36.98 9.60 -3.76
C GLU A 81 37.53 8.64 -4.82
N HIS A 82 36.67 7.98 -5.62
CA HIS A 82 37.05 6.87 -6.50
C HIS A 82 37.07 7.19 -8.01
N LYS A 83 37.19 8.48 -8.38
CA LYS A 83 37.25 8.90 -9.79
C LYS A 83 38.71 8.90 -10.30
N HIS A 84 39.16 7.81 -10.89
CA HIS A 84 40.53 7.66 -11.42
C HIS A 84 40.59 7.38 -12.93
N ASP A 85 41.59 7.98 -13.60
CA ASP A 85 41.76 8.03 -15.05
C ASP A 85 42.92 7.10 -15.50
N GLY A 86 42.65 5.84 -15.88
CA GLY A 86 43.67 4.95 -16.44
C GLY A 86 43.16 3.55 -16.83
N TYR A 87 43.41 3.11 -18.07
CA TYR A 87 42.80 1.90 -18.67
C TYR A 87 43.44 0.54 -18.29
N GLU A 88 44.66 0.49 -17.73
CA GLU A 88 45.28 -0.78 -17.29
C GLU A 88 45.03 -1.09 -15.82
N GLU A 89 44.82 -0.06 -14.99
CA GLU A 89 44.37 -0.21 -13.60
C GLU A 89 42.86 -0.57 -13.53
N GLN A 90 42.14 -0.47 -14.64
CA GLN A 90 40.68 -0.66 -14.70
C GLN A 90 40.21 -2.07 -14.36
N SER A 91 40.94 -3.15 -14.67
CA SER A 91 40.44 -4.50 -14.33
C SER A 91 40.59 -4.81 -12.83
N GLU A 92 41.67 -4.35 -12.22
CA GLU A 92 41.89 -4.47 -10.77
C GLU A 92 40.94 -3.54 -10.02
N MET A 93 40.76 -2.28 -10.48
CA MET A 93 39.72 -1.38 -9.98
C MET A 93 38.32 -1.96 -10.16
N MET A 94 38.01 -2.62 -11.28
CA MET A 94 36.68 -3.19 -11.49
C MET A 94 36.40 -4.36 -10.55
N SER A 95 37.42 -5.12 -10.17
CA SER A 95 37.29 -6.14 -9.12
C SER A 95 37.12 -5.51 -7.74
N GLU A 96 37.82 -4.42 -7.43
CA GLU A 96 37.67 -3.67 -6.17
C GLU A 96 36.30 -2.98 -6.10
N ILE A 97 35.90 -2.25 -7.13
CA ILE A 97 34.58 -1.61 -7.29
C ILE A 97 33.47 -2.66 -7.25
N ALA A 98 33.62 -3.82 -7.89
CA ALA A 98 32.63 -4.89 -7.78
C ALA A 98 32.55 -5.44 -6.34
N GLY A 99 33.68 -5.57 -5.65
CA GLY A 99 33.73 -5.94 -4.23
C GLY A 99 33.07 -4.90 -3.33
N GLU A 100 33.28 -3.62 -3.60
CA GLU A 100 32.68 -2.50 -2.88
C GLU A 100 31.17 -2.41 -3.13
N ILE A 101 30.73 -2.51 -4.39
CA ILE A 101 29.31 -2.56 -4.77
C ILE A 101 28.62 -3.77 -4.12
N LEU A 102 29.27 -4.94 -4.10
CA LEU A 102 28.77 -6.11 -3.38
C LEU A 102 28.69 -5.85 -1.86
N GLY A 103 29.62 -5.09 -1.30
CA GLY A 103 29.59 -4.61 0.09
C GLY A 103 28.48 -3.59 0.37
N TRP A 104 28.10 -2.79 -0.62
CA TRP A 104 27.03 -1.79 -0.52
C TRP A 104 25.64 -2.36 -0.79
N LEU A 105 25.54 -3.48 -1.50
CA LEU A 105 24.29 -4.11 -1.91
C LEU A 105 23.31 -4.39 -0.75
N PRO A 106 23.76 -4.85 0.44
CA PRO A 106 22.89 -4.97 1.61
C PRO A 106 22.36 -3.62 2.12
N ASP A 107 23.21 -2.59 2.16
CA ASP A 107 22.85 -1.24 2.62
C ASP A 107 21.88 -0.59 1.61
N LEU A 108 22.12 -0.74 0.30
CA LEU A 108 21.25 -0.29 -0.78
C LEU A 108 19.90 -1.01 -0.77
N TRP A 109 19.89 -2.34 -0.60
CA TRP A 109 18.67 -3.13 -0.48
C TRP A 109 17.82 -2.69 0.72
N GLN A 110 18.46 -2.45 1.86
CA GLN A 110 17.77 -1.99 3.06
C GLN A 110 17.13 -0.60 2.84
N ILE A 111 17.85 0.35 2.24
CA ILE A 111 17.32 1.68 1.89
C ILE A 111 16.14 1.57 0.89
N ALA A 112 16.32 0.74 -0.14
CA ALA A 112 15.40 0.64 -1.29
C ALA A 112 14.11 -0.10 -0.98
N VAL A 113 14.25 -1.31 -0.40
CA VAL A 113 13.20 -2.31 -0.32
C VAL A 113 12.63 -2.38 1.09
N GLU A 114 13.47 -2.26 2.11
CA GLU A 114 13.02 -2.36 3.51
C GLU A 114 12.52 -1.01 4.05
N ASP A 115 13.24 0.07 3.78
CA ASP A 115 12.94 1.43 4.27
C ASP A 115 12.01 2.22 3.32
N GLY A 116 11.80 1.73 2.09
CA GLY A 116 10.86 2.30 1.11
C GLY A 116 11.20 3.72 0.63
N LEU A 117 12.44 4.16 0.83
CA LEU A 117 12.91 5.49 0.45
C LEU A 117 13.54 5.45 -0.94
N GLU A 118 13.03 6.33 -1.83
CA GLU A 118 13.79 6.83 -3.00
C GLU A 118 14.14 5.78 -4.07
N LEU A 119 13.16 4.92 -4.45
CA LEU A 119 13.22 4.06 -5.65
C LEU A 119 13.68 4.83 -6.90
N SER A 120 13.25 6.09 -7.05
CA SER A 120 13.66 7.00 -8.14
C SER A 120 15.13 7.44 -8.07
N LEU A 121 15.73 7.50 -6.89
CA LEU A 121 17.12 7.90 -6.71
C LEU A 121 18.03 6.70 -6.96
N ILE A 122 17.58 5.49 -6.62
CA ILE A 122 18.21 4.23 -7.03
C ILE A 122 18.08 4.01 -8.53
N GLN A 123 16.92 4.29 -9.10
CA GLN A 123 16.72 4.31 -10.53
C GLN A 123 17.61 5.36 -11.18
N LYS A 124 17.71 6.56 -10.62
CA LYS A 124 18.71 7.55 -11.03
C LYS A 124 20.13 7.05 -10.84
N TYR A 125 20.46 6.27 -9.81
CA TYR A 125 21.80 5.67 -9.66
C TYR A 125 22.07 4.63 -10.74
N ILE A 126 21.08 3.81 -11.11
CA ILE A 126 21.14 2.85 -12.22
C ILE A 126 21.22 3.60 -13.57
N ASP A 127 20.48 4.68 -13.74
CA ASP A 127 20.42 5.54 -14.93
C ASP A 127 21.57 6.57 -15.00
N THR A 128 22.31 6.83 -13.93
CA THR A 128 23.55 7.65 -13.97
C THR A 128 24.76 6.75 -14.21
N VAL A 129 24.61 5.46 -13.89
CA VAL A 129 25.43 4.35 -14.38
C VAL A 129 25.16 4.08 -15.88
N ASP A 130 24.10 4.65 -16.48
CA ASP A 130 23.99 4.89 -17.95
C ASP A 130 24.97 5.96 -18.44
N PHE A 131 26.26 5.77 -18.16
CA PHE A 131 27.36 6.21 -19.02
C PHE A 131 27.42 5.32 -20.29
N VAL A 132 26.24 5.05 -20.86
CA VAL A 132 25.93 4.04 -21.89
C VAL A 132 26.34 4.46 -23.30
N TYR A 133 27.11 5.54 -23.43
CA TYR A 133 27.78 5.86 -24.69
C TYR A 133 29.31 5.80 -24.65
N LEU A 134 29.92 5.55 -23.47
CA LEU A 134 31.38 5.40 -23.34
C LEU A 134 31.81 4.04 -22.76
N LEU A 135 30.86 3.21 -22.31
CA LEU A 135 31.13 1.88 -21.73
C LEU A 135 30.42 0.72 -22.46
N GLU A 136 30.08 0.90 -23.75
CA GLU A 136 29.59 -0.18 -24.63
C GLU A 136 30.57 -1.37 -24.78
N THR A 137 31.76 -1.30 -24.17
CA THR A 137 32.80 -2.33 -24.21
C THR A 137 33.01 -3.09 -22.90
N SER A 138 32.28 -2.80 -21.82
CA SER A 138 32.56 -3.39 -20.49
C SER A 138 31.45 -4.31 -19.96
N SER A 139 31.78 -5.62 -19.92
CA SER A 139 30.93 -6.78 -19.56
C SER A 139 30.22 -6.75 -18.18
N PRO A 140 30.78 -6.17 -17.09
CA PRO A 140 30.17 -6.27 -15.75
C PRO A 140 28.91 -5.44 -15.51
N MET A 141 28.67 -4.35 -16.24
CA MET A 141 27.46 -3.52 -16.05
C MET A 141 26.20 -4.15 -16.65
N ARG A 142 26.33 -4.96 -17.71
CA ARG A 142 25.21 -5.76 -18.23
C ARG A 142 24.64 -6.70 -17.17
N ILE A 143 25.48 -7.15 -16.23
CA ILE A 143 25.10 -8.03 -15.11
C ILE A 143 24.18 -7.30 -14.13
N LEU A 144 24.48 -6.05 -13.77
CA LEU A 144 23.65 -5.29 -12.83
C LEU A 144 22.32 -4.85 -13.47
N LEU A 145 22.33 -4.51 -14.76
CA LEU A 145 21.13 -4.19 -15.54
C LEU A 145 20.24 -5.41 -15.81
N SER A 146 20.82 -6.60 -16.04
CA SER A 146 20.06 -7.84 -16.17
C SER A 146 19.50 -8.34 -14.85
N LEU A 147 20.20 -8.09 -13.74
CA LEU A 147 19.72 -8.40 -12.38
C LEU A 147 18.67 -7.39 -11.85
N SER A 148 18.62 -6.16 -12.38
CA SER A 148 17.64 -5.13 -12.00
C SER A 148 16.32 -5.22 -12.78
N LYS A 149 16.31 -5.74 -14.01
CA LYS A 149 15.08 -5.95 -14.79
C LYS A 149 14.02 -6.84 -14.07
N PRO A 150 14.39 -7.96 -13.40
CA PRO A 150 13.46 -8.75 -12.59
C PRO A 150 12.92 -8.04 -11.36
N LEU A 151 13.60 -6.98 -10.87
CA LEU A 151 13.13 -6.14 -9.76
C LEU A 151 11.96 -5.23 -10.17
N MET A 152 11.84 -4.90 -11.47
CA MET A 152 10.82 -3.98 -11.99
C MET A 152 9.59 -4.69 -12.60
N GLY A 153 9.55 -6.01 -12.61
CA GLY A 153 8.42 -6.76 -13.17
C GLY A 153 8.24 -6.57 -14.69
N GLU A 154 9.29 -6.13 -15.39
CA GLU A 154 9.26 -5.98 -16.84
C GLU A 154 9.40 -7.33 -17.56
N VAL A 155 8.75 -7.38 -18.73
CA VAL A 155 8.36 -8.57 -19.50
C VAL A 155 9.55 -9.49 -19.84
N GLU A 156 9.31 -10.78 -19.63
CA GLU A 156 10.18 -11.93 -19.90
C GLU A 156 10.80 -11.88 -21.30
N HIS A 157 12.13 -11.91 -21.38
CA HIS A 157 12.84 -12.42 -22.55
C HIS A 157 12.75 -13.95 -22.53
N SER A 158 12.53 -14.55 -23.71
CA SER A 158 12.39 -16.01 -23.83
C SER A 158 13.60 -16.72 -23.25
N ALA A 159 13.37 -17.82 -22.52
CA ALA A 159 14.39 -18.63 -21.84
C ALA A 159 15.55 -19.17 -22.73
N ASP A 160 15.51 -18.90 -24.03
CA ASP A 160 16.55 -19.25 -25.00
C ASP A 160 17.62 -18.13 -25.15
N ASP A 161 17.30 -16.90 -24.73
CA ASP A 161 18.26 -15.78 -24.64
C ASP A 161 18.91 -15.79 -23.25
N ASN A 162 19.71 -16.83 -23.02
CA ASN A 162 20.54 -16.88 -21.83
C ASN A 162 21.57 -15.75 -21.97
N GLU A 163 21.33 -14.59 -21.36
CA GLU A 163 22.19 -13.39 -21.45
C GLU A 163 23.65 -13.68 -21.06
N TYR A 164 23.87 -14.80 -20.35
CA TYR A 164 25.16 -15.37 -19.97
C TYR A 164 25.85 -16.22 -21.06
N ASN A 165 25.22 -16.42 -22.23
CA ASN A 165 25.81 -17.10 -23.38
C ASN A 165 26.60 -16.17 -24.30
N ASP A 166 26.73 -14.89 -23.94
CA ASP A 166 27.67 -14.00 -24.59
C ASP A 166 29.08 -14.65 -24.60
N GLY A 167 29.68 -14.75 -25.79
CA GLY A 167 31.00 -15.33 -26.01
C GLY A 167 32.11 -14.60 -25.24
N HIS A 168 31.81 -13.41 -24.70
CA HIS A 168 32.71 -12.62 -23.87
C HIS A 168 32.79 -13.08 -22.41
N TRP A 169 31.92 -13.99 -21.96
CA TRP A 169 31.96 -14.50 -20.58
C TRP A 169 32.85 -15.73 -20.46
N THR A 170 33.85 -15.64 -19.58
CA THR A 170 34.61 -16.84 -19.18
C THR A 170 33.69 -17.81 -18.43
N GLN A 171 34.01 -19.11 -18.45
CA GLN A 171 33.20 -20.11 -17.73
C GLN A 171 33.08 -19.78 -16.24
N ALA A 172 34.16 -19.30 -15.61
CA ALA A 172 34.15 -18.89 -14.20
C ALA A 172 33.17 -17.74 -13.92
N MET A 173 33.04 -16.78 -14.84
CA MET A 173 32.05 -15.69 -14.71
C MET A 173 30.62 -16.20 -14.88
N LYS A 174 30.39 -17.15 -15.80
CA LYS A 174 29.07 -17.79 -15.96
C LYS A 174 28.70 -18.55 -14.69
N ASP A 175 29.62 -19.34 -14.16
CA ASP A 175 29.43 -20.11 -12.92
C ASP A 175 29.14 -19.17 -11.73
N ALA A 176 29.88 -18.07 -11.61
CA ALA A 176 29.64 -17.05 -10.59
C ALA A 176 28.27 -16.35 -10.77
N GLY A 177 27.86 -16.07 -12.01
CA GLY A 177 26.54 -15.52 -12.31
C GLY A 177 25.40 -16.44 -11.89
N PHE A 178 25.53 -17.75 -12.18
CA PHE A 178 24.57 -18.75 -11.71
C PHE A 178 24.53 -18.86 -10.19
N GLN A 179 25.70 -18.82 -9.53
CA GLN A 179 25.78 -18.84 -8.06
C GLN A 179 25.10 -17.60 -7.46
N LEU A 180 25.40 -16.41 -7.97
CA LEU A 180 24.79 -15.15 -7.50
C LEU A 180 23.26 -15.17 -7.68
N HIS A 181 22.77 -15.66 -8.83
CA HIS A 181 21.34 -15.78 -9.07
C HIS A 181 20.67 -16.76 -8.09
N ALA A 182 21.35 -17.86 -7.75
CA ALA A 182 20.87 -18.80 -6.74
C ALA A 182 20.82 -18.15 -5.34
N GLU A 183 21.89 -17.50 -4.91
CA GLU A 183 21.97 -16.80 -3.62
C GLU A 183 20.91 -15.68 -3.51
N TYR A 184 20.72 -14.91 -4.59
CA TYR A 184 19.69 -13.87 -4.65
C TYR A 184 18.29 -14.45 -4.52
N ARG A 185 17.99 -15.55 -5.23
CA ARG A 185 16.71 -16.26 -5.11
C ARG A 185 16.49 -16.77 -3.68
N GLU A 186 17.51 -17.35 -3.05
CA GLU A 186 17.43 -17.82 -1.65
C GLU A 186 17.19 -16.67 -0.67
N ALA A 187 17.87 -15.54 -0.85
CA ALA A 187 17.69 -14.35 -0.03
C ALA A 187 16.25 -13.81 -0.12
N ARG A 188 15.66 -13.79 -1.33
CA ARG A 188 14.26 -13.39 -1.53
C ARG A 188 13.27 -14.36 -0.88
N ILE A 189 13.50 -15.66 -1.00
CA ILE A 189 12.69 -16.67 -0.30
C ILE A 189 12.81 -16.49 1.21
N ALA A 190 14.01 -16.22 1.73
CA ALA A 190 14.26 -15.96 3.15
C ALA A 190 13.59 -14.66 3.64
N SER A 191 13.55 -13.62 2.79
CA SER A 191 12.81 -12.38 3.06
C SER A 191 11.30 -12.65 3.12
N PHE A 192 10.76 -13.36 2.14
CA PHE A 192 9.36 -13.76 2.13
C PHE A 192 8.97 -14.59 3.36
N LYS A 193 9.82 -15.54 3.78
CA LYS A 193 9.62 -16.33 5.00
C LYS A 193 9.53 -15.49 6.27
N ARG A 194 10.26 -14.37 6.34
CA ARG A 194 10.20 -13.43 7.46
C ARG A 194 8.94 -12.58 7.42
N LYS A 195 8.60 -12.04 6.26
CA LYS A 195 7.45 -11.16 6.06
C LYS A 195 6.81 -11.43 4.69
N PRO A 196 5.77 -12.27 4.62
CA PRO A 196 5.06 -12.52 3.38
C PRO A 196 4.48 -11.23 2.82
N SER A 197 4.68 -11.00 1.52
CA SER A 197 4.14 -9.87 0.78
C SER A 197 3.59 -10.35 -0.56
N SER A 198 2.45 -9.80 -0.99
CA SER A 198 1.81 -10.18 -2.25
C SER A 198 2.70 -9.87 -3.47
N LEU A 199 3.44 -8.76 -3.45
CA LEU A 199 4.37 -8.37 -4.51
C LEU A 199 5.52 -9.39 -4.63
N LEU A 200 6.16 -9.72 -3.52
CA LEU A 200 7.26 -10.68 -3.50
C LEU A 200 6.80 -12.10 -3.85
N TYR A 201 5.60 -12.49 -3.40
CA TYR A 201 4.95 -13.74 -3.80
C TYR A 201 4.82 -13.83 -5.32
N ASN A 202 4.25 -12.80 -5.95
CA ASN A 202 4.02 -12.77 -7.39
C ASN A 202 5.32 -12.92 -8.18
N ALA A 203 6.36 -12.19 -7.77
CA ALA A 203 7.63 -12.23 -8.46
C ALA A 203 8.37 -13.58 -8.27
N LEU A 204 8.26 -14.22 -7.11
CA LEU A 204 8.84 -15.55 -6.87
C LEU A 204 8.10 -16.65 -7.65
N VAL A 205 6.77 -16.59 -7.70
CA VAL A 205 5.94 -17.57 -8.45
C VAL A 205 6.10 -17.40 -9.96
N ALA A 206 6.22 -16.17 -10.46
CA ALA A 206 6.51 -15.92 -11.88
C ALA A 206 7.86 -16.54 -12.28
N GLN A 207 8.90 -16.37 -11.45
CA GLN A 207 10.22 -16.95 -11.72
C GLN A 207 10.25 -18.48 -11.53
N SER A 208 9.42 -19.04 -10.67
CA SER A 208 9.47 -20.45 -10.27
C SER A 208 8.10 -20.91 -9.77
N PRO A 209 7.18 -21.33 -10.66
CA PRO A 209 5.82 -21.72 -10.30
C PRO A 209 5.74 -22.89 -9.31
N ASP A 210 6.76 -23.75 -9.30
CA ASP A 210 6.94 -24.87 -8.37
C ASP A 210 7.05 -24.42 -6.90
N LEU A 211 7.43 -23.17 -6.64
CA LEU A 211 7.48 -22.62 -5.28
C LEU A 211 6.10 -22.28 -4.72
N GLN A 212 5.07 -22.19 -5.55
CA GLN A 212 3.74 -21.73 -5.14
C GLN A 212 3.19 -22.44 -3.89
N PRO A 213 3.21 -23.79 -3.79
CA PRO A 213 2.68 -24.49 -2.61
C PRO A 213 3.48 -24.20 -1.33
N ALA A 214 4.81 -24.12 -1.43
CA ALA A 214 5.68 -23.84 -0.30
C ALA A 214 5.50 -22.40 0.23
N LEU A 215 5.35 -21.43 -0.67
CA LEU A 215 5.10 -20.02 -0.31
C LEU A 215 3.71 -19.83 0.31
N LEU A 216 2.70 -20.56 -0.16
CA LEU A 216 1.38 -20.57 0.49
C LEU A 216 1.45 -21.11 1.91
N GLU A 217 2.20 -22.20 2.13
CA GLU A 217 2.36 -22.76 3.47
C GLU A 217 3.09 -21.82 4.43
N VAL A 218 4.12 -21.12 3.94
CA VAL A 218 4.79 -20.05 4.69
C VAL A 218 3.81 -18.93 5.05
N THR A 219 2.94 -18.52 4.12
CA THR A 219 1.91 -17.50 4.36
C THR A 219 0.93 -17.94 5.43
N ARG A 220 0.41 -19.18 5.33
CA ARG A 220 -0.46 -19.80 6.35
C ARG A 220 0.20 -19.81 7.72
N LYS A 221 1.44 -20.29 7.81
CA LYS A 221 2.20 -20.33 9.05
C LYS A 221 2.34 -18.92 9.63
N HIS A 222 2.63 -17.91 8.82
CA HIS A 222 2.81 -16.55 9.30
C HIS A 222 1.54 -15.96 9.92
N VAL A 223 0.37 -16.12 9.27
CA VAL A 223 -0.88 -15.49 9.75
C VAL A 223 -1.64 -16.31 10.79
N PHE A 224 -1.52 -17.64 10.77
CA PHE A 224 -2.29 -18.54 11.64
C PHE A 224 -1.49 -19.09 12.84
N SER A 225 -0.16 -18.98 12.85
CA SER A 225 0.63 -19.40 14.03
C SER A 225 0.39 -18.48 15.21
N ARG A 226 0.31 -19.06 16.41
CA ARG A 226 0.21 -18.28 17.67
C ARG A 226 1.56 -17.71 18.12
N GLU A 227 2.66 -18.27 17.62
CA GLU A 227 4.04 -17.99 18.07
C GLU A 227 4.64 -16.72 17.45
N THR A 228 4.01 -16.14 16.44
CA THR A 228 4.46 -14.91 15.78
C THR A 228 3.60 -13.72 16.23
N PRO A 229 4.06 -12.94 17.24
CA PRO A 229 3.41 -11.69 17.67
C PRO A 229 3.74 -10.51 16.75
N VAL A 230 4.58 -10.70 15.73
CA VAL A 230 5.01 -9.64 14.81
C VAL A 230 3.82 -9.15 13.98
N SER A 231 3.77 -7.83 13.76
CA SER A 231 2.82 -7.09 12.90
C SER A 231 2.37 -7.89 11.68
N ARG A 232 1.23 -8.59 11.81
CA ARG A 232 0.67 -9.43 10.75
C ARG A 232 0.14 -8.53 9.65
N SER A 233 0.73 -8.60 8.47
CA SER A 233 0.14 -7.97 7.28
C SER A 233 -0.99 -8.86 6.78
N TYR A 234 -2.18 -8.69 7.35
CA TYR A 234 -3.36 -9.44 6.93
C TYR A 234 -3.76 -9.12 5.48
N ALA A 235 -3.50 -7.89 5.03
CA ALA A 235 -3.77 -7.45 3.66
C ALA A 235 -2.97 -8.26 2.64
N ASP A 236 -1.65 -8.41 2.83
CA ASP A 236 -0.81 -9.21 1.93
C ASP A 236 -1.25 -10.67 1.88
N ALA A 237 -1.61 -11.26 3.02
CA ALA A 237 -2.09 -12.64 3.06
C ALA A 237 -3.44 -12.82 2.35
N ALA A 238 -4.38 -11.89 2.55
CA ALA A 238 -5.65 -11.91 1.83
C ALA A 238 -5.43 -11.82 0.31
N ASP A 239 -4.51 -10.97 -0.14
CA ASP A 239 -4.17 -10.80 -1.55
C ASP A 239 -3.58 -12.08 -2.15
N ILE A 240 -2.67 -12.73 -1.42
CA ILE A 240 -2.08 -14.01 -1.82
C ILE A 240 -3.17 -15.08 -1.92
N PHE A 241 -3.97 -15.28 -0.87
CA PHE A 241 -5.02 -16.32 -0.86
C PHE A 241 -6.10 -16.08 -1.90
N GLN A 242 -6.49 -14.83 -2.14
CA GLN A 242 -7.42 -14.46 -3.19
C GLN A 242 -6.85 -14.80 -4.58
N LYS A 243 -5.57 -14.48 -4.83
CA LYS A 243 -4.94 -14.75 -6.12
C LYS A 243 -4.81 -16.24 -6.42
N THR A 244 -4.64 -17.07 -5.40
CA THR A 244 -4.56 -18.53 -5.53
C THR A 244 -5.88 -19.25 -5.34
N SER A 245 -6.99 -18.52 -5.24
CA SER A 245 -8.34 -19.08 -5.01
C SER A 245 -8.43 -19.98 -3.76
N GLU A 246 -7.64 -19.68 -2.72
CA GLU A 246 -7.61 -20.42 -1.45
C GLU A 246 -8.74 -19.93 -0.53
N THR A 247 -9.99 -20.14 -0.98
CA THR A 247 -11.19 -19.60 -0.31
C THR A 247 -11.34 -20.07 1.14
N GLY A 248 -10.92 -21.30 1.45
CA GLY A 248 -10.92 -21.82 2.82
C GLY A 248 -9.98 -21.04 3.74
N ASP A 249 -8.80 -20.66 3.27
CA ASP A 249 -7.86 -19.84 4.04
C ASP A 249 -8.37 -18.40 4.20
N LEU A 250 -9.08 -17.84 3.23
CA LEU A 250 -9.74 -16.54 3.36
C LEU A 250 -10.82 -16.52 4.45
N VAL A 251 -11.66 -17.56 4.52
CA VAL A 251 -12.66 -17.69 5.59
C VAL A 251 -11.95 -17.83 6.94
N ARG A 252 -10.90 -18.65 7.02
CA ARG A 252 -10.11 -18.80 8.25
C ARG A 252 -9.39 -17.52 8.66
N LEU A 253 -8.99 -16.70 7.69
CA LEU A 253 -8.39 -15.38 7.92
C LEU A 253 -9.37 -14.44 8.59
N LEU A 254 -10.63 -14.38 8.12
CA LEU A 254 -11.69 -13.59 8.75
C LEU A 254 -11.90 -13.96 10.22
N ASP A 255 -11.79 -15.24 10.57
CA ASP A 255 -11.97 -15.72 11.94
C ASP A 255 -10.86 -15.29 12.90
N VAL A 256 -9.66 -15.04 12.38
CA VAL A 256 -8.50 -14.60 13.19
C VAL A 256 -8.23 -13.10 13.12
N LEU A 257 -8.96 -12.36 12.29
CA LEU A 257 -8.85 -10.90 12.24
C LEU A 257 -9.31 -10.29 13.58
N PRO A 258 -8.62 -9.24 14.08
CA PRO A 258 -9.06 -8.53 15.27
C PRO A 258 -10.49 -8.00 15.09
N ARG A 259 -11.38 -8.31 16.06
CA ARG A 259 -12.77 -7.83 16.05
C ARG A 259 -12.86 -6.35 16.39
N HIS A 260 -12.11 -5.89 17.40
CA HIS A 260 -12.33 -4.59 18.05
C HIS A 260 -11.27 -3.53 17.74
N ARG A 261 -10.59 -3.59 16.59
CA ARG A 261 -9.62 -2.55 16.22
C ARG A 261 -10.23 -1.61 15.19
N ILE A 262 -10.21 -0.31 15.52
CA ILE A 262 -10.30 0.80 14.57
C ILE A 262 -8.98 0.86 13.79
N ASP A 263 -8.60 -0.25 13.17
CA ASP A 263 -7.46 -0.33 12.28
C ASP A 263 -8.02 -0.35 10.87
N THR A 264 -7.81 0.76 10.16
CA THR A 264 -8.27 0.92 8.78
C THR A 264 -7.78 -0.22 7.90
N ALA A 265 -6.55 -0.73 8.11
CA ALA A 265 -6.01 -1.83 7.31
C ALA A 265 -6.77 -3.14 7.54
N VAL A 266 -7.18 -3.43 8.78
CA VAL A 266 -8.01 -4.60 9.10
C VAL A 266 -9.39 -4.48 8.45
N SER A 267 -10.02 -3.31 8.54
CA SER A 267 -11.33 -3.06 7.91
C SER A 267 -11.27 -3.19 6.38
N THR A 268 -10.26 -2.60 5.74
CA THR A 268 -10.04 -2.74 4.30
C THR A 268 -9.81 -4.20 3.91
N THR A 269 -9.03 -4.94 4.70
CA THR A 269 -8.81 -6.38 4.49
C THR A 269 -10.12 -7.17 4.59
N LYS A 270 -10.91 -6.97 5.66
CA LYS A 270 -12.23 -7.60 5.81
C LYS A 270 -13.12 -7.33 4.62
N SER A 271 -13.23 -6.05 4.21
CA SER A 271 -14.06 -5.64 3.07
C SER A 271 -13.63 -6.33 1.78
N LYS A 272 -12.32 -6.44 1.51
CA LYS A 272 -11.78 -7.14 0.34
C LYS A 272 -12.17 -8.62 0.34
N ILE A 273 -12.03 -9.30 1.48
CA ILE A 273 -12.40 -10.72 1.61
C ILE A 273 -13.90 -10.92 1.43
N VAL A 274 -14.73 -10.10 2.10
CA VAL A 274 -16.19 -10.15 1.98
C VAL A 274 -16.62 -9.91 0.53
N GLY A 275 -16.01 -8.94 -0.16
CA GLY A 275 -16.29 -8.65 -1.57
C GLY A 275 -15.84 -9.76 -2.53
N TYR A 276 -14.86 -10.57 -2.15
CA TYR A 276 -14.49 -11.78 -2.87
C TYR A 276 -15.47 -12.92 -2.62
N LEU A 277 -15.84 -13.17 -1.36
CA LEU A 277 -16.75 -14.24 -0.95
C LEU A 277 -18.17 -14.05 -1.50
N SER A 278 -18.67 -12.81 -1.57
CA SER A 278 -20.00 -12.50 -2.12
C SER A 278 -20.14 -12.82 -3.61
N LYS A 279 -19.02 -12.90 -4.33
CA LYS A 279 -18.97 -13.24 -5.76
C LYS A 279 -18.74 -14.73 -6.02
N GLN A 280 -18.56 -15.54 -4.98
CA GLN A 280 -18.32 -16.97 -5.14
C GLN A 280 -19.61 -17.70 -5.55
N PRO A 281 -19.50 -18.78 -6.36
CA PRO A 281 -20.66 -19.58 -6.77
C PRO A 281 -21.26 -20.37 -5.59
N SER A 282 -20.49 -20.65 -4.54
CA SER A 282 -20.97 -21.34 -3.35
C SER A 282 -21.89 -20.44 -2.50
N GLU A 283 -23.09 -20.92 -2.23
CA GLU A 283 -24.05 -20.26 -1.33
C GLU A 283 -23.51 -20.11 0.09
N GLU A 284 -22.76 -21.10 0.58
CA GLU A 284 -22.13 -21.06 1.90
C GLU A 284 -21.20 -19.86 2.06
N PHE A 285 -20.39 -19.55 1.03
CA PHE A 285 -19.48 -18.40 1.05
C PHE A 285 -20.22 -17.07 0.96
N ARG A 286 -21.29 -16.99 0.16
CA ARG A 286 -22.14 -15.79 0.11
C ARG A 286 -22.83 -15.54 1.44
N GLN A 287 -23.39 -16.58 2.06
CA GLN A 287 -23.99 -16.49 3.39
C GLN A 287 -22.95 -16.11 4.45
N ARG A 288 -21.72 -16.63 4.35
CA ARG A 288 -20.63 -16.21 5.25
C ARG A 288 -20.31 -14.73 5.11
N ALA A 289 -20.21 -14.22 3.88
CA ALA A 289 -19.99 -12.80 3.60
C ALA A 289 -21.09 -11.93 4.20
N LEU A 290 -22.35 -12.32 4.01
CA LEU A 290 -23.52 -11.66 4.56
C LEU A 290 -23.51 -11.62 6.09
N ASN A 291 -23.27 -12.76 6.74
CA ASN A 291 -23.20 -12.84 8.21
C ASN A 291 -22.13 -11.90 8.78
N ILE A 292 -21.02 -11.69 8.06
CA ILE A 292 -19.97 -10.75 8.47
C ILE A 292 -20.46 -9.31 8.34
N ILE A 293 -21.12 -8.96 7.22
CA ILE A 293 -21.70 -7.63 7.03
C ILE A 293 -22.71 -7.32 8.15
N GLU A 294 -23.62 -8.26 8.45
CA GLU A 294 -24.58 -8.10 9.54
C GLU A 294 -23.91 -7.93 10.91
N SER A 295 -22.85 -8.70 11.18
CA SER A 295 -22.10 -8.59 12.42
C SER A 295 -21.42 -7.22 12.55
N GLU A 296 -20.75 -6.74 11.49
CA GLU A 296 -20.06 -5.44 11.50
C GLU A 296 -21.05 -4.28 11.61
N LEU A 297 -22.22 -4.37 10.95
CA LEU A 297 -23.30 -3.38 11.10
C LEU A 297 -23.85 -3.34 12.53
N ARG A 298 -24.03 -4.51 13.15
CA ARG A 298 -24.47 -4.60 14.55
C ARG A 298 -23.43 -4.03 15.51
N GLU A 299 -22.15 -4.31 15.29
CA GLU A 299 -21.05 -3.74 16.09
C GLU A 299 -20.96 -2.21 15.90
N ALA A 300 -21.08 -1.72 14.66
CA ALA A 300 -21.08 -0.28 14.38
C ALA A 300 -22.28 0.43 15.04
N LYS A 301 -23.48 -0.17 14.99
CA LYS A 301 -24.67 0.31 15.71
C LYS A 301 -24.39 0.42 17.20
N GLY A 302 -23.85 -0.64 17.82
CA GLY A 302 -23.46 -0.64 19.23
C GLY A 302 -22.42 0.43 19.57
N GLY A 303 -21.42 0.63 18.71
CA GLY A 303 -20.42 1.69 18.88
C GLY A 303 -21.01 3.09 18.85
N VAL A 304 -21.97 3.35 17.95
CA VAL A 304 -22.69 4.64 17.91
C VAL A 304 -23.52 4.85 19.16
N VAL A 305 -24.28 3.84 19.62
CA VAL A 305 -25.03 3.93 20.89
C VAL A 305 -24.11 4.29 22.04
N TYR A 306 -23.02 3.53 22.18
CA TYR A 306 -22.07 3.73 23.26
C TYR A 306 -21.46 5.15 23.25
N GLU A 307 -21.09 5.65 22.08
CA GLU A 307 -20.56 7.01 21.95
C GLU A 307 -21.63 8.09 22.22
N CYS A 308 -22.88 7.85 21.80
CA CYS A 308 -24.00 8.73 22.12
C CYS A 308 -24.29 8.79 23.62
N GLU A 309 -24.35 7.64 24.31
CA GLU A 309 -24.50 7.55 25.77
C GLU A 309 -23.36 8.26 26.50
N ARG A 310 -22.13 8.09 26.02
CA ARG A 310 -20.94 8.74 26.57
C ARG A 310 -20.97 10.26 26.38
N ALA A 311 -21.41 10.74 25.22
CA ALA A 311 -21.47 12.16 24.89
C ALA A 311 -22.64 12.89 25.56
N PHE A 312 -23.77 12.21 25.77
CA PHE A 312 -25.02 12.76 26.29
C PHE A 312 -25.58 11.92 27.44
N PRO A 313 -24.92 11.89 28.61
CA PRO A 313 -25.42 11.13 29.75
C PRO A 313 -26.78 11.68 30.24
N GLY A 314 -27.74 10.81 30.55
CA GLY A 314 -29.08 11.19 31.03
C GLY A 314 -30.15 11.39 29.93
N TYR A 315 -29.85 11.02 28.69
CA TYR A 315 -30.78 11.07 27.55
C TYR A 315 -31.22 9.66 27.10
N GLU A 316 -31.45 8.75 28.05
CA GLU A 316 -31.79 7.35 27.77
C GLU A 316 -33.06 7.22 26.89
N ASP A 317 -34.04 8.09 27.11
CA ASP A 317 -35.28 8.13 26.33
C ASP A 317 -35.04 8.48 24.85
N ALA A 318 -34.06 9.35 24.56
CA ALA A 318 -33.70 9.71 23.19
C ALA A 318 -33.01 8.54 22.46
N PHE A 319 -32.29 7.69 23.19
CA PHE A 319 -31.68 6.47 22.63
C PHE A 319 -32.74 5.42 22.28
N GLY A 320 -33.83 5.33 23.05
CA GLY A 320 -35.00 4.51 22.68
C GLY A 320 -35.59 4.92 21.32
N CYS A 321 -35.65 6.21 21.01
CA CYS A 321 -36.08 6.69 19.68
C CYS A 321 -35.11 6.29 18.56
N LEU A 322 -33.79 6.33 18.80
CA LEU A 322 -32.79 5.86 17.84
C LEU A 322 -32.90 4.35 17.60
N GLU A 323 -33.18 3.57 18.64
CA GLU A 323 -33.37 2.13 18.54
C GLU A 323 -34.59 1.77 17.69
N VAL A 324 -35.72 2.47 17.88
CA VAL A 324 -36.91 2.34 17.01
C VAL A 324 -36.57 2.71 15.57
N GLY A 325 -35.82 3.79 15.36
CA GLY A 325 -35.35 4.20 14.03
C GLY A 325 -34.42 3.17 13.37
N TRP A 326 -33.59 2.49 14.14
CA TRP A 326 -32.75 1.41 13.63
C TRP A 326 -33.53 0.12 13.36
N ASN A 327 -34.53 -0.22 14.17
CA ASN A 327 -35.36 -1.40 13.89
C ASN A 327 -36.10 -1.28 12.55
N ARG A 328 -36.48 -0.05 12.16
CA ARG A 328 -36.97 0.23 10.80
C ARG A 328 -35.89 0.01 9.73
N ARG A 329 -34.65 0.45 9.98
CA ARG A 329 -33.51 0.18 9.08
C ARG A 329 -33.15 -1.30 8.98
N ASP A 330 -33.17 -2.03 10.09
CA ASP A 330 -32.90 -3.47 10.12
C ASP A 330 -33.91 -4.22 9.26
N LYS A 331 -35.19 -3.82 9.29
CA LYS A 331 -36.21 -4.31 8.34
C LYS A 331 -35.82 -4.08 6.88
N HIS A 332 -35.37 -2.87 6.52
CA HIS A 332 -34.92 -2.56 5.16
C HIS A 332 -33.64 -3.32 4.76
N LEU A 333 -32.72 -3.54 5.69
CA LEU A 333 -31.53 -4.35 5.46
C LEU A 333 -31.92 -5.81 5.20
N SER A 334 -32.83 -6.39 5.98
CA SER A 334 -33.35 -7.74 5.71
C SER A 334 -33.98 -7.84 4.32
N THR A 335 -34.78 -6.84 3.92
CA THR A 335 -35.34 -6.80 2.56
C THR A 335 -34.25 -6.69 1.49
N PHE A 336 -33.24 -5.85 1.68
CA PHE A 336 -32.10 -5.74 0.76
C PHE A 336 -31.34 -7.07 0.64
N VAL A 337 -31.13 -7.75 1.77
CA VAL A 337 -30.46 -9.05 1.84
C VAL A 337 -31.25 -10.13 1.11
N GLU A 338 -32.57 -10.18 1.33
CA GLU A 338 -33.47 -11.05 0.57
C GLU A 338 -33.35 -10.74 -0.93
N GLN A 339 -33.44 -9.47 -1.34
CA GLN A 339 -33.28 -9.10 -2.74
C GLN A 339 -31.90 -9.47 -3.32
N ALA A 340 -30.83 -9.32 -2.55
CA ALA A 340 -29.47 -9.67 -2.97
C ALA A 340 -29.26 -11.19 -3.08
N CYS A 341 -29.91 -11.98 -2.22
CA CYS A 341 -29.83 -13.45 -2.24
C CYS A 341 -30.60 -14.08 -3.41
N TRP A 342 -31.66 -13.42 -3.89
CA TRP A 342 -32.53 -14.00 -4.93
C TRP A 342 -31.99 -13.84 -6.37
N GLY A 343 -30.89 -13.10 -6.56
CA GLY A 343 -30.25 -12.96 -7.86
C GLY A 343 -31.10 -12.19 -8.89
N LEU A 344 -30.45 -11.54 -9.84
CA LEU A 344 -31.08 -10.71 -10.89
C LEU A 344 -31.99 -11.48 -11.86
N ASP A 345 -32.23 -12.77 -11.63
CA ASP A 345 -32.95 -13.65 -12.55
C ASP A 345 -34.44 -13.80 -12.18
N GLY A 346 -34.86 -13.26 -11.03
CA GLY A 346 -36.27 -13.17 -10.67
C GLY A 346 -36.92 -11.96 -11.32
N GLU A 347 -37.76 -12.16 -12.35
CA GLU A 347 -38.80 -11.21 -12.70
C GLU A 347 -39.64 -10.94 -11.43
N GLN A 348 -39.30 -9.87 -10.71
CA GLN A 348 -40.12 -9.41 -9.59
C GLN A 348 -41.48 -9.00 -10.16
N SER A 349 -42.50 -9.82 -9.91
CA SER A 349 -43.88 -9.36 -10.03
C SER A 349 -44.05 -8.23 -9.03
N ASN A 350 -44.26 -7.04 -9.56
CA ASN A 350 -44.29 -5.79 -8.83
C ASN A 350 -45.63 -5.62 -8.09
N ASP A 351 -46.05 -6.66 -7.35
CA ASP A 351 -47.34 -6.73 -6.65
C ASP A 351 -47.22 -6.29 -5.18
N HIS A 352 -46.17 -5.54 -4.84
CA HIS A 352 -46.18 -4.72 -3.63
C HIS A 352 -46.84 -3.38 -3.94
N ASP A 353 -48.16 -3.43 -4.14
CA ASP A 353 -49.06 -2.38 -3.68
C ASP A 353 -48.91 -2.31 -2.15
N ASP A 354 -47.79 -1.73 -1.72
CA ASP A 354 -47.65 -1.18 -0.38
C ASP A 354 -48.78 -0.15 -0.31
N ALA A 355 -49.83 -0.54 0.39
CA ALA A 355 -50.90 0.34 0.80
C ALA A 355 -50.22 1.56 1.41
N MET A 356 -50.19 2.64 0.61
CA MET A 356 -49.88 3.97 1.07
C MET A 356 -50.81 4.17 2.25
N ILE A 357 -50.28 4.02 3.46
CA ILE A 357 -50.92 4.50 4.67
C ILE A 357 -51.03 5.99 4.39
N SER A 358 -52.20 6.40 3.88
CA SER A 358 -52.63 7.77 3.89
C SER A 358 -52.58 8.16 5.35
N ILE A 359 -51.49 8.84 5.71
CA ILE A 359 -51.49 9.72 6.87
C ILE A 359 -52.59 10.69 6.52
N ASP A 360 -53.77 10.45 7.06
CA ASP A 360 -54.87 11.40 7.05
C ASP A 360 -54.32 12.63 7.77
N GLU A 361 -53.90 13.62 6.98
CA GLU A 361 -53.68 15.00 7.39
C GLU A 361 -55.05 15.57 7.78
N ASP A 362 -55.59 15.10 8.90
CA ASP A 362 -56.78 15.67 9.53
C ASP A 362 -56.35 16.90 10.34
N ASP A 363 -56.03 17.97 9.63
CA ASP A 363 -55.78 19.33 10.13
C ASP A 363 -57.12 20.10 10.36
N SER A 364 -58.21 19.41 10.74
CA SER A 364 -59.57 19.98 10.73
C SER A 364 -60.05 20.65 12.04
N ASP A 365 -59.16 21.03 12.96
CA ASP A 365 -59.53 21.67 14.23
C ASP A 365 -58.97 23.10 14.44
N TYR A 366 -58.54 23.79 13.37
CA TYR A 366 -58.00 25.17 13.45
C TYR A 366 -58.85 26.27 12.80
N GLU A 367 -60.19 26.23 12.85
CA GLU A 367 -61.04 27.43 12.87
C GLU A 367 -62.23 27.12 13.80
N GLU A 368 -62.48 27.84 14.89
CA GLU A 368 -63.36 29.02 14.88
C GLU A 368 -63.47 29.56 16.33
N GLU A 369 -62.64 30.55 16.71
CA GLU A 369 -62.94 31.45 17.84
C GLU A 369 -62.69 32.89 17.41
N LYS A 370 -63.61 33.40 16.59
CA LYS A 370 -63.89 34.84 16.51
C LYS A 370 -65.39 35.04 16.40
N GLU A 371 -65.93 35.63 17.46
CA GLU A 371 -67.18 36.41 17.59
C GLU A 371 -68.17 35.83 18.61
N GLY A 372 -68.20 36.50 19.77
CA GLY A 372 -69.11 36.28 20.90
C GLY A 372 -68.67 37.05 22.13
#